data_AF-A0A3B0Z7K6-F1
#
_entry.id   AF-A0A3B0Z7K6-F1
#
_cell.length_a   1.000
_cell.length_b   1.000
_cell.length_c   1.000
_cell.angle_alpha   90.00
_cell.angle_beta   90.00
_cell.angle_gamma   90.00
#
_symmetry.space_group_name_H-M   'P 1'
#
loop_
_entity.id
_entity.type
_entity.pdbx_description
1 polymer ?
#
loop_
_entity_poly.entity_id
_entity_poly.type
_entity_poly.pdbx_seq_one_letter_code
_entity_poly.pdbx_strand_id
1 'polypeptide(L)'
;MDIQPLFVLMTGEGHLHGFSHTYVGATLLAVFSALSGKYLSEIGLRILGLSKKENPINIRWWVSFLSAFIGTYSHVILDSIMHSDVEPYYPLTQQNELLGLITVSLLHQLCIYSALVGATIYYSVQYVRKKT
;
A
#
# COMPACT_ATOMS: atom_id res chain seq x y z
N MET A 1 -1.82 5.17 -6.25
CA MET A 1 -1.78 6.47 -5.57
C MET A 1 -0.67 7.35 -6.14
N ASP A 2 0.53 6.79 -6.35
CA ASP A 2 1.74 7.57 -6.71
C ASP A 2 1.86 7.98 -8.18
N ILE A 3 0.90 7.59 -9.03
CA ILE A 3 0.84 8.08 -10.41
C ILE A 3 0.72 9.61 -10.42
N GLN A 4 0.01 10.20 -9.45
CA GLN A 4 -0.12 11.64 -9.33
C GLN A 4 1.23 12.31 -9.00
N PRO A 5 1.93 11.98 -7.90
CA PRO A 5 3.27 12.50 -7.64
C PRO A 5 4.23 12.33 -8.83
N LEU A 6 4.23 11.15 -9.46
CA LEU A 6 5.08 10.89 -10.63
C LEU A 6 4.76 11.83 -11.80
N PHE A 7 3.48 12.04 -12.09
CA PHE A 7 3.05 12.96 -13.14
C PHE A 7 3.53 14.38 -12.85
N VAL A 8 3.33 14.86 -11.62
CA VAL A 8 3.75 16.21 -11.19
C VAL A 8 5.27 16.36 -11.25
N LEU A 9 6.04 15.33 -10.88
CA LEU A 9 7.50 15.34 -11.02
C LEU A 9 7.95 15.41 -12.48
N MET A 10 7.20 14.82 -13.42
CA MET A 10 7.52 14.84 -14.85
C MET A 10 7.13 16.15 -15.53
N THR A 11 6.00 16.76 -15.15
CA THR A 11 5.44 17.93 -15.83
C THR A 11 5.75 19.24 -15.11
N GLY A 12 6.06 19.20 -13.81
CA GLY A 12 6.16 20.37 -12.95
C GLY A 12 4.80 20.99 -12.60
N GLU A 13 3.69 20.40 -13.05
CA GLU A 13 2.35 20.98 -12.96
C GLU A 13 1.49 20.21 -11.95
N GLY A 14 0.98 20.92 -10.93
CA GLY A 14 0.01 20.40 -9.96
C GLY A 14 0.55 20.20 -8.54
N HIS A 15 -0.24 19.52 -7.71
CA HIS A 15 0.11 19.19 -6.32
C HIS A 15 0.69 17.79 -6.24
N LEU A 16 1.91 17.66 -5.69
CA LEU A 16 2.63 16.40 -5.51
C LEU A 16 1.76 15.36 -4.79
N HIS A 17 1.31 15.65 -3.57
CA HIS A 17 0.40 14.79 -2.80
C HIS A 17 -1.02 15.37 -2.69
N GLY A 18 -1.71 15.54 -3.82
CA GLY A 18 -3.10 16.00 -3.83
C GLY A 18 -4.13 14.90 -3.50
N PHE A 19 -5.28 14.89 -4.18
CA PHE A 19 -6.44 14.05 -3.83
C PHE A 19 -6.12 12.56 -3.59
N SER A 20 -5.15 11.97 -4.31
CA SER A 20 -4.79 10.56 -4.16
C SER A 20 -4.20 10.19 -2.78
N HIS A 21 -3.72 11.17 -2.01
CA HIS A 21 -3.14 11.00 -0.68
C HIS A 21 -4.06 11.53 0.45
N THR A 22 -5.36 11.65 0.17
CA THR A 22 -6.40 11.92 1.17
C THR A 22 -7.03 10.61 1.63
N TYR A 23 -7.63 10.53 2.83
CA TYR A 23 -8.33 9.30 3.26
C TYR A 23 -9.54 8.96 2.39
N VAL A 24 -10.21 9.98 1.83
CA VAL A 24 -11.30 9.79 0.87
C VAL A 24 -10.76 9.18 -0.43
N GLY A 25 -9.71 9.79 -1.00
CA GLY A 25 -9.05 9.29 -2.20
C GLY A 25 -8.45 7.90 -2.01
N ALA A 26 -7.82 7.65 -0.87
CA ALA A 26 -7.29 6.35 -0.47
C ALA A 26 -8.39 5.29 -0.40
N THR A 27 -9.58 5.62 0.13
CA THR A 27 -10.71 4.69 0.16
C THR A 27 -11.19 4.33 -1.24
N LEU A 28 -11.34 5.32 -2.12
CA LEU A 28 -11.76 5.08 -3.51
C LEU A 28 -10.73 4.22 -4.25
N LEU A 29 -9.44 4.53 -4.09
CA LEU A 29 -8.35 3.75 -4.65
C LEU A 29 -8.27 2.35 -4.02
N ALA A 30 -8.51 2.19 -2.73
CA ALA A 30 -8.54 0.89 -2.06
C ALA A 30 -9.64 0.00 -2.64
N VAL A 31 -10.84 0.53 -2.84
CA VAL A 31 -11.96 -0.21 -3.45
C VAL A 31 -11.62 -0.58 -4.90
N PHE A 32 -11.13 0.38 -5.70
CA PHE A 32 -10.72 0.12 -7.08
C PHE A 32 -9.62 -0.94 -7.16
N SER A 33 -8.60 -0.83 -6.33
CA SER A 33 -7.49 -1.79 -6.22
C SER A 33 -7.95 -3.14 -5.67
N ALA A 34 -8.93 -3.20 -4.77
CA ALA A 34 -9.47 -4.47 -4.27
C ALA A 34 -10.23 -5.24 -5.36
N LEU A 35 -11.03 -4.52 -6.16
CA LEU A 35 -11.85 -5.07 -7.25
C LEU A 35 -10.99 -5.55 -8.43
N SER A 36 -9.98 -4.75 -8.82
CA SER A 36 -9.06 -5.08 -9.92
C SER A 36 -7.93 -6.00 -9.48
N GLY A 37 -7.45 -5.85 -8.24
CA GLY A 37 -6.22 -6.44 -7.72
C GLY A 37 -6.24 -7.95 -7.72
N LYS A 38 -7.38 -8.59 -7.43
CA LYS A 38 -7.51 -10.05 -7.52
C LYS A 38 -7.03 -10.57 -8.87
N TYR A 39 -7.64 -10.09 -9.96
CA TYR A 39 -7.35 -10.58 -11.31
C TYR A 39 -5.96 -10.15 -11.77
N LEU A 40 -5.58 -8.89 -11.51
CA LEU A 40 -4.27 -8.37 -11.88
C LEU A 40 -3.13 -9.15 -11.18
N SER A 41 -3.28 -9.45 -9.89
CA SER A 41 -2.31 -10.23 -9.13
C SER A 41 -2.26 -11.68 -9.58
N GLU A 42 -3.40 -12.33 -9.85
CA GLU A 42 -3.42 -13.70 -10.38
C GLU A 42 -2.75 -13.81 -11.75
N ILE A 43 -3.00 -12.84 -12.64
CA ILE A 43 -2.32 -12.74 -13.95
C ILE A 43 -0.83 -12.49 -13.75
N GLY A 44 -0.45 -11.55 -12.89
CA GLY A 44 0.94 -11.24 -12.57
C GLY A 44 1.70 -12.45 -12.02
N LEU A 45 1.10 -13.22 -11.11
CA LEU A 45 1.69 -14.44 -10.57
C LEU A 45 1.88 -15.53 -11.64
N ARG A 46 1.01 -15.58 -12.66
CA ARG A 46 1.19 -16.48 -13.81
C ARG A 46 2.34 -16.02 -14.71
N ILE A 47 2.43 -14.72 -15.00
CA ILE A 47 3.51 -14.14 -15.81
C ILE A 47 4.87 -14.37 -15.14
N LEU A 48 4.94 -14.23 -13.81
CA LEU A 48 6.15 -14.49 -13.02
C LEU A 48 6.48 -15.98 -12.85
N GLY A 49 5.67 -16.89 -13.40
CA GLY A 49 5.88 -18.34 -13.28
C GLY A 49 5.61 -18.92 -11.89
N LEU A 50 5.07 -18.12 -10.97
CA LEU A 50 4.76 -18.53 -9.59
C LEU A 50 3.42 -19.29 -9.49
N SER A 51 2.50 -19.02 -10.41
CA SER A 51 1.23 -19.74 -10.54
C SER A 51 1.24 -20.61 -11.79
N LYS A 52 1.29 -21.94 -11.63
CA LYS A 52 1.22 -22.90 -12.74
C LYS A 52 -0.20 -23.01 -13.28
N LYS A 53 -0.34 -23.37 -14.57
CA LYS A 53 -1.64 -23.56 -15.23
C LYS A 53 -2.44 -24.73 -14.64
N GLU A 54 -1.75 -25.76 -14.17
CA GLU A 54 -2.34 -26.97 -13.56
C GLU A 54 -2.88 -26.72 -12.14
N ASN A 55 -2.25 -25.82 -11.39
CA ASN A 55 -2.63 -25.46 -10.03
C ASN A 55 -2.55 -23.94 -9.87
N PRO A 56 -3.55 -23.20 -10.39
CA PRO A 56 -3.54 -21.75 -10.34
C PRO A 56 -3.71 -21.25 -8.90
N ILE A 57 -2.95 -20.23 -8.54
CA ILE A 57 -3.15 -19.50 -7.28
C ILE A 57 -4.44 -18.68 -7.43
N ASN A 58 -5.42 -18.93 -6.57
CA ASN A 58 -6.68 -18.19 -6.51
C ASN A 58 -6.69 -17.31 -5.26
N ILE A 59 -6.72 -15.99 -5.46
CA ILE A 59 -6.72 -15.02 -4.38
C ILE A 59 -8.16 -14.87 -3.87
N ARG A 60 -8.35 -15.13 -2.58
CA ARG A 60 -9.65 -14.93 -1.93
C ARG A 60 -10.00 -13.44 -1.92
N TRP A 61 -11.26 -13.10 -2.16
CA TRP A 61 -11.72 -11.71 -2.19
C TRP A 61 -11.35 -10.93 -0.94
N TRP A 62 -11.57 -11.50 0.25
CA TRP A 62 -11.23 -10.81 1.50
C TRP A 62 -9.73 -10.48 1.61
N VAL A 63 -8.84 -11.31 1.05
CA VAL A 63 -7.39 -11.04 1.02
C VAL A 63 -7.10 -9.85 0.11
N SER A 64 -7.74 -9.79 -1.07
CA SER A 64 -7.59 -8.66 -2.00
C SER A 64 -8.04 -7.35 -1.35
N PHE A 65 -9.21 -7.35 -0.71
CA PHE A 65 -9.72 -6.18 0.02
C PHE A 65 -8.80 -5.81 1.19
N LEU A 66 -8.44 -6.76 2.04
CA LEU A 66 -7.59 -6.47 3.20
C LEU A 66 -6.24 -5.90 2.78
N SER A 67 -5.58 -6.49 1.77
CA SER A 67 -4.31 -6.00 1.26
C SER A 67 -4.42 -4.61 0.64
N ALA A 68 -5.49 -4.33 -0.13
CA ALA A 68 -5.69 -3.02 -0.74
C ALA A 68 -5.93 -1.92 0.31
N PHE A 69 -6.75 -2.20 1.33
CA PHE A 69 -7.01 -1.26 2.41
C PHE A 69 -5.77 -1.05 3.28
N ILE A 70 -5.10 -2.11 3.73
CA ILE A 70 -3.87 -1.97 4.51
C ILE A 70 -2.84 -1.16 3.72
N GLY A 71 -2.60 -1.50 2.45
CA GLY A 71 -1.58 -0.85 1.63
C GLY A 71 -1.85 0.64 1.40
N THR A 72 -3.07 1.00 0.99
CA THR A 72 -3.43 2.41 0.71
C THR A 72 -3.42 3.27 1.97
N TYR A 73 -4.02 2.80 3.07
CA TYR A 73 -4.07 3.56 4.31
C TYR A 73 -2.70 3.66 4.97
N SER A 74 -1.92 2.57 5.00
CA SER A 74 -0.56 2.65 5.55
C SER A 74 0.29 3.62 4.75
N HIS A 75 0.16 3.63 3.42
CA HIS A 75 0.93 4.55 2.57
C HIS A 75 0.58 6.00 2.87
N VAL A 76 -0.71 6.37 2.90
CA VAL A 76 -1.11 7.74 3.29
C VAL A 76 -0.62 8.11 4.67
N ILE A 77 -0.70 7.21 5.67
CA ILE A 77 -0.21 7.48 7.03
C ILE A 77 1.32 7.73 7.02
N LEU A 78 2.09 6.90 6.33
CA LEU A 78 3.55 7.05 6.26
C LEU A 78 3.93 8.37 5.57
N ASP A 79 3.28 8.71 4.47
CA ASP A 79 3.50 9.98 3.76
C ASP A 79 3.09 11.18 4.60
N SER A 80 1.99 11.08 5.35
CA SER A 80 1.54 12.15 6.25
C SER A 80 2.58 12.48 7.32
N ILE A 81 3.39 11.51 7.74
CA ILE A 81 4.46 11.75 8.73
C ILE A 81 5.66 12.47 8.09
N MET A 82 5.96 12.17 6.83
CA MET A 82 7.21 12.56 6.16
C MET A 82 7.08 13.79 5.26
N HIS A 83 5.93 14.00 4.62
CA HIS A 83 5.73 14.99 3.58
C HIS A 83 4.80 16.11 4.05
N SER A 84 5.27 17.35 3.95
CA SER A 84 4.55 18.54 4.41
C SER A 84 3.38 18.94 3.52
N ASP A 85 3.33 18.47 2.28
CA ASP A 85 2.32 18.80 1.28
C ASP A 85 1.13 17.83 1.24
N VAL A 86 1.14 16.80 2.09
CA VAL A 86 0.03 15.85 2.22
C VAL A 86 -1.08 16.45 3.08
N GLU A 87 -2.33 16.34 2.61
CA GLU A 87 -3.54 16.81 3.31
C GLU A 87 -4.49 15.63 3.61
N PRO A 88 -4.27 14.83 4.68
CA PRO A 88 -4.93 13.52 4.83
C PRO A 88 -6.45 13.62 5.00
N TYR A 89 -6.91 14.68 5.66
CA TYR A 89 -8.30 14.87 6.07
C TYR A 89 -9.11 15.76 5.11
N TYR A 90 -8.57 16.11 3.95
CA TYR A 90 -9.31 16.85 2.93
C TYR A 90 -10.55 16.03 2.48
N PRO A 91 -11.75 16.64 2.34
CA PRO A 91 -12.06 18.07 2.28
C PRO A 91 -12.45 18.72 3.63
N LEU A 92 -12.34 18.01 4.76
CA LEU A 92 -12.74 18.55 6.06
C LEU A 92 -11.72 19.54 6.63
N THR A 93 -10.43 19.20 6.50
CA THR A 93 -9.32 20.09 6.87
C THR A 93 -8.11 19.81 5.98
N GLN A 94 -7.34 20.85 5.69
CA GLN A 94 -6.07 20.77 4.97
C GLN A 94 -4.88 20.54 5.93
N GLN A 95 -5.13 20.53 7.24
CA GLN A 95 -4.09 20.36 8.23
C GLN A 95 -3.64 18.90 8.32
N ASN A 96 -2.32 18.72 8.43
CA ASN A 96 -1.70 17.44 8.67
C ASN A 96 -1.08 17.41 10.07
N GLU A 97 -1.83 16.90 11.04
CA GLU A 97 -1.38 16.75 12.43
C GLU A 97 -0.33 15.63 12.61
N LEU A 98 -0.17 14.77 11.61
CA LEU A 98 0.78 13.64 11.66
C LEU A 98 2.20 14.05 11.26
N LEU A 99 2.36 15.22 10.64
CA LEU A 99 3.63 15.70 10.11
C LEU A 99 4.68 15.81 11.22
N GLY A 100 5.79 15.07 11.05
CA GLY A 100 6.91 15.14 11.98
C GLY A 100 6.64 14.51 13.37
N LEU A 101 5.58 13.69 13.53
CA LEU A 101 5.33 12.94 14.78
C LEU A 101 6.55 12.11 15.22
N ILE A 102 7.26 11.56 14.24
CA ILE A 102 8.55 10.90 14.40
C ILE A 102 9.51 11.36 13.30
N THR A 103 10.81 11.18 13.53
CA THR A 103 11.80 11.49 12.50
C THR A 103 11.68 10.53 11.32
N VAL A 104 12.01 11.01 10.12
CA VAL A 104 12.03 10.18 8.90
C VAL A 104 12.96 8.97 9.05
N SER A 105 14.10 9.13 9.75
CA SER A 105 15.00 8.02 10.05
C SER A 105 14.33 6.94 10.92
N LEU A 106 13.58 7.33 11.94
CA LEU A 106 12.84 6.39 12.80
C LEU A 106 11.70 5.72 12.03
N LEU A 107 10.99 6.46 11.18
CA LEU A 107 9.96 5.94 10.29
C LEU A 107 10.52 4.81 9.40
N HIS A 108 11.68 5.04 8.78
CA HIS A 108 12.36 4.03 7.96
C HIS A 108 12.78 2.80 8.79
N GLN A 109 13.28 2.99 10.00
CA GLN A 109 13.61 1.88 10.90
C GLN A 109 12.38 1.04 11.25
N LEU A 110 11.24 1.67 11.54
CA LEU A 110 9.98 0.96 11.79
C LEU A 110 9.53 0.15 10.58
N CYS A 111 9.69 0.67 9.36
CA CYS A 111 9.41 -0.08 8.12
C CYS A 111 10.33 -1.30 7.96
N ILE A 112 11.62 -1.17 8.27
CA ILE A 112 12.56 -2.30 8.22
C ILE A 112 12.19 -3.36 9.26
N TYR A 113 11.89 -2.95 10.50
CA TYR A 113 11.51 -3.89 11.56
C TYR A 113 10.17 -4.60 11.27
N SER A 114 9.18 -3.89 10.74
CA SER A 114 7.90 -4.50 10.35
C SER A 114 8.09 -5.50 9.21
N ALA A 115 8.95 -5.22 8.23
CA ALA A 115 9.30 -6.16 7.17
C ALA A 115 9.98 -7.44 7.73
N LEU A 116 10.91 -7.29 8.68
CA LEU A 116 11.57 -8.43 9.34
C LEU A 116 10.57 -9.30 10.11
N VAL A 117 9.66 -8.68 10.87
CA VAL A 117 8.61 -9.38 11.62
C VAL A 117 7.68 -10.12 10.66
N GLY A 118 7.21 -9.45 9.60
CA GLY A 118 6.35 -10.04 8.58
C GLY A 118 7.00 -11.25 7.89
N ALA A 119 8.27 -11.13 7.50
CA ALA A 119 9.04 -12.22 6.89
C ALA A 119 9.17 -13.41 7.86
N THR A 120 9.49 -13.14 9.13
CA THR A 120 9.63 -14.18 10.16
C THR A 120 8.32 -14.97 10.34
N ILE A 121 7.19 -14.26 10.43
CA ILE A 121 5.86 -14.88 10.54
C ILE A 121 5.57 -15.73 9.29
N TYR A 122 5.78 -15.17 8.10
CA TYR A 122 5.50 -15.84 6.83
C TYR A 122 6.26 -17.17 6.71
N TYR A 123 7.59 -17.15 6.92
CA TYR A 123 8.41 -18.35 6.80
C TYR A 123 8.12 -19.38 7.90
N SER A 124 7.79 -18.94 9.11
CA SER A 124 7.40 -19.84 10.20
C SER A 124 6.10 -20.58 9.87
N VAL A 125 5.09 -19.87 9.36
CA VAL A 125 3.81 -20.49 8.94
C VAL A 125 4.03 -21.46 7.77
N GLN A 126 4.85 -21.07 6.78
CA GLN A 126 5.22 -21.95 5.67
C GLN A 126 5.91 -23.23 6.16
N TYR A 127 6.85 -23.11 7.09
CA TYR A 127 7.58 -24.25 7.66
C TYR A 127 6.65 -25.24 8.35
N VAL A 128 5.72 -24.75 9.18
CA VAL A 128 4.73 -25.60 9.88
C VAL A 128 3.79 -26.30 8.89
N ARG A 129 3.30 -25.57 7.88
CA ARG A 129 2.37 -26.11 6.87
C ARG A 129 2.99 -27.11 5.90
N LYS A 130 4.31 -27.09 5.71
CA LYS A 130 5.02 -28.12 4.92
C LYS A 130 5.22 -29.42 5.69
N LYS A 131 5.21 -29.37 7.02
CA LYS A 131 5.45 -30.51 7.90
C LYS A 131 4.16 -31.28 8.25
N THR A 132 3.01 -30.64 8.06
CA THR A 132 1.66 -31.21 8.26
C THR A 132 1.10 -31.66 6.92
#